data_AF-A0A965Q1R0-F1
#
_entry.id   AF-A0A965Q1R0-F1
#
_cell.length_a   1.000
_cell.length_b   1.000
_cell.length_c   1.000
_cell.angle_alpha   90.00
_cell.angle_beta   90.00
_cell.angle_gamma   90.00
#
_symmetry.space_group_name_H-M   'P 1'
#
loop_
_entity.id
_entity.type
_entity.pdbx_description
1 polymer ?
#
loop_
_entity_poly.entity_id
_entity_poly.type
_entity_poly.pdbx_seq_one_letter_code
_entity_poly.pdbx_strand_id
1 'polypeptide(L)'
;MRTCSKNFPKRITPRLYLLLLLLSAFCLTFSPIGNLSADNETSFYPIWKLLRQNEKRVFLSGYQKGIQDSRKVIQILREHIETNPESALTSLDRINQLYETADVPVESLLQELTVFYSEPENHNAPLSVAFSAAKSPTR
;
A
#
# COMPACT_ATOMS: atom_id res chain seq x y z
N MET A 1 -24.46 -48.47 28.91
CA MET A 1 -25.17 -47.58 29.85
C MET A 1 -24.30 -46.37 30.13
N ARG A 2 -24.88 -45.16 30.13
CA ARG A 2 -24.22 -43.85 30.01
C ARG A 2 -23.35 -43.49 31.23
N THR A 3 -22.12 -43.07 31.00
CA THR A 3 -21.27 -42.38 31.99
C THR A 3 -21.54 -40.88 31.91
N CYS A 4 -22.18 -40.33 32.95
CA CYS A 4 -22.45 -38.89 33.07
C CYS A 4 -21.30 -38.25 33.87
N SER A 5 -20.28 -37.74 33.17
CA SER A 5 -19.18 -36.99 33.78
C SER A 5 -19.62 -35.55 34.06
N LYS A 6 -19.82 -35.22 35.34
CA LYS A 6 -20.13 -33.86 35.79
C LYS A 6 -18.84 -33.03 35.83
N ASN A 7 -18.59 -32.27 34.76
CA ASN A 7 -17.55 -31.23 34.76
C ASN A 7 -17.96 -30.10 35.70
N PHE A 8 -17.33 -30.04 36.88
CA PHE A 8 -17.48 -28.91 37.79
C PHE A 8 -16.70 -27.68 37.28
N PRO A 9 -17.26 -26.46 37.36
CA PRO A 9 -16.52 -25.26 37.02
C PRO A 9 -15.41 -25.03 38.07
N LYS A 10 -14.16 -24.95 37.60
CA LYS A 10 -13.00 -24.61 38.43
C LYS A 10 -13.26 -23.27 39.13
N ARG A 11 -13.19 -23.25 40.47
CA ARG A 11 -13.27 -22.03 41.29
C ARG A 11 -12.25 -21.03 40.78
N ILE A 12 -12.74 -19.94 40.22
CA ILE A 12 -11.95 -18.77 39.85
C ILE A 12 -11.39 -18.18 41.14
N THR A 13 -10.08 -18.15 41.27
CA THR A 13 -9.42 -17.60 42.46
C THR A 13 -9.49 -16.07 42.42
N PRO A 14 -9.57 -15.39 43.59
CA PRO A 14 -9.67 -13.92 43.65
C PRO A 14 -8.48 -13.22 42.97
N ARG A 15 -7.33 -13.89 42.86
CA ARG A 15 -6.16 -13.43 42.12
C ARG A 15 -6.41 -13.33 40.60
N LEU A 16 -7.20 -14.24 40.02
CA LEU A 16 -7.57 -14.18 38.60
C LEU A 16 -8.51 -13.00 38.33
N TYR A 17 -9.38 -12.68 39.28
CA TYR A 17 -10.31 -11.55 39.18
C TYR A 17 -9.57 -10.20 39.19
N LEU A 18 -8.56 -10.07 40.06
CA LEU A 18 -7.72 -8.88 40.12
C LEU A 18 -6.91 -8.70 38.82
N LEU A 19 -6.41 -9.79 38.25
CA LEU A 19 -5.66 -9.76 37.00
C LEU A 19 -6.54 -9.37 35.80
N LEU A 20 -7.79 -9.86 35.75
CA LEU A 20 -8.78 -9.46 34.74
C LEU A 20 -9.21 -7.99 34.87
N LEU A 21 -9.36 -7.48 36.10
CA LEU A 21 -9.67 -6.06 36.34
C LEU A 21 -8.52 -5.13 35.95
N LEU A 22 -7.27 -5.54 36.20
CA LEU A 22 -6.10 -4.77 35.76
C LEU A 22 -5.96 -4.81 34.23
N LEU A 23 -6.25 -5.94 33.59
CA LEU A 23 -6.21 -6.07 32.13
C LEU A 23 -7.27 -5.18 31.45
N SER A 24 -8.49 -5.12 31.99
CA SER A 24 -9.56 -4.28 31.43
C SER A 24 -9.29 -2.78 31.63
N ALA A 25 -8.70 -2.39 32.76
CA ALA A 25 -8.28 -1.02 32.99
C ALA A 25 -7.14 -0.59 32.05
N PHE A 26 -6.21 -1.50 31.74
CA PHE A 26 -5.13 -1.25 30.78
C PHE A 26 -5.65 -1.05 29.35
N CYS A 27 -6.64 -1.85 28.92
CA CYS A 27 -7.26 -1.69 27.60
C CYS A 27 -8.02 -0.36 27.42
N LEU A 28 -8.51 0.27 28.50
CA LEU A 28 -9.21 1.56 28.41
C LEU A 28 -8.26 2.76 28.31
N THR A 29 -6.98 2.60 28.66
CA THR A 29 -5.98 3.67 28.57
C THR A 29 -5.22 3.68 27.24
N PHE A 30 -5.20 2.54 26.53
CA PHE A 30 -4.80 2.46 25.13
C PHE A 30 -6.00 2.74 24.21
N SER A 31 -6.62 3.91 24.34
CA SER A 31 -7.23 4.49 23.14
C SER A 31 -6.06 4.82 22.21
N PRO A 32 -6.00 4.29 20.98
CA PRO A 32 -4.97 4.74 20.04
C PRO A 32 -5.16 6.26 19.88
N ILE A 33 -4.20 7.02 20.41
CA ILE A 33 -3.96 8.41 20.03
C ILE A 33 -3.48 8.34 18.58
N GLY A 34 -4.46 8.23 17.70
CA GLY A 34 -4.34 8.42 16.28
C GLY A 34 -5.35 9.46 15.90
N ASN A 35 -5.12 10.70 16.34
CA ASN A 35 -5.58 11.86 15.57
C ASN A 35 -4.80 11.82 14.24
N LEU A 36 -5.19 10.91 13.33
CA LEU A 36 -5.16 11.27 11.92
C LEU A 36 -6.21 12.38 11.82
N SER A 37 -5.74 13.62 11.90
CA SER A 37 -6.54 14.75 11.47
C SER A 37 -6.94 14.48 10.02
N ALA A 38 -8.16 13.99 9.84
CA ALA A 38 -8.89 14.00 8.58
C ALA A 38 -9.28 15.45 8.24
N ASP A 39 -8.33 16.37 8.34
CA ASP A 39 -8.53 17.77 8.05
C ASP A 39 -8.61 17.91 6.53
N ASN A 40 -9.84 18.08 6.04
CA ASN A 40 -10.21 18.46 4.68
C ASN A 40 -9.93 17.47 3.55
N GLU A 41 -9.96 16.16 3.79
CA GLU A 41 -10.28 15.25 2.68
C GLU A 41 -11.72 15.53 2.24
N THR A 42 -11.86 16.19 1.09
CA THR A 42 -13.15 16.39 0.42
C THR A 42 -13.88 15.06 0.40
N SER A 43 -14.98 14.97 1.16
CA SER A 43 -15.77 13.74 1.25
C SER A 43 -16.04 13.21 -0.17
N PHE A 44 -15.74 11.95 -0.43
CA PHE A 44 -16.04 11.33 -1.74
C PHE A 44 -17.55 11.06 -1.91
N TYR A 45 -18.32 11.12 -0.82
CA TYR A 45 -19.74 10.76 -0.80
C TYR A 45 -20.62 11.59 -1.76
N PRO A 46 -20.47 12.93 -1.87
CA PRO A 46 -21.18 13.73 -2.86
C PRO A 46 -20.92 13.25 -4.30
N ILE A 47 -19.66 12.92 -4.65
CA ILE A 47 -19.29 12.41 -5.98
C ILE A 47 -19.95 11.04 -6.19
N TRP A 48 -19.86 10.14 -5.22
CA TRP A 48 -20.45 8.80 -5.28
C TRP A 48 -21.97 8.82 -5.52
N LYS A 49 -22.68 9.79 -4.95
CA LYS A 49 -24.12 9.97 -5.12
C LYS A 49 -24.48 10.37 -6.56
N LEU A 50 -23.61 11.11 -7.25
CA LEU A 50 -23.81 11.53 -8.64
C LEU A 50 -23.57 10.41 -9.65
N LEU A 51 -22.83 9.36 -9.27
CA LEU A 51 -22.56 8.23 -10.16
C LEU A 51 -23.79 7.33 -10.38
N ARG A 52 -24.05 7.01 -11.65
CA ARG A 52 -25.00 5.99 -12.08
C ARG A 52 -24.44 4.59 -11.78
N GLN A 53 -25.32 3.58 -11.80
CA GLN A 53 -24.95 2.21 -11.42
C GLN A 53 -23.81 1.62 -12.28
N ASN A 54 -23.78 1.91 -13.58
CA ASN A 54 -22.68 1.46 -14.45
C ASN A 54 -21.36 2.18 -14.14
N GLU A 55 -21.39 3.48 -13.83
CA GLU A 55 -20.20 4.25 -13.47
C GLU A 55 -19.62 3.76 -12.14
N LYS A 56 -20.47 3.45 -11.16
CA LYS A 56 -20.04 2.82 -9.90
C LYS A 56 -19.34 1.48 -10.14
N ARG A 57 -19.85 0.66 -11.06
CA ARG A 57 -19.22 -0.62 -11.43
C ARG A 57 -17.84 -0.41 -12.05
N VAL A 58 -17.72 0.51 -12.99
CA VAL A 58 -16.44 0.85 -13.64
C VAL A 58 -15.44 1.37 -12.59
N PHE A 59 -15.86 2.32 -11.76
CA PHE A 59 -15.05 2.85 -10.67
C PHE A 59 -14.56 1.75 -9.72
N LEU A 60 -15.48 0.92 -9.20
CA LEU A 60 -15.11 -0.18 -8.30
C LEU A 60 -14.18 -1.19 -8.96
N SER A 61 -14.37 -1.47 -10.25
CA SER A 61 -13.48 -2.38 -10.99
C SER A 61 -12.06 -1.80 -11.11
N GLY A 62 -11.93 -0.51 -11.43
CA GLY A 62 -10.64 0.18 -11.47
C GLY A 62 -9.98 0.23 -10.09
N TYR A 63 -10.76 0.55 -9.05
CA TYR A 63 -10.29 0.58 -7.67
C TYR A 63 -9.80 -0.80 -7.19
N GLN A 64 -10.59 -1.86 -7.43
CA GLN A 64 -10.23 -3.23 -7.09
C GLN A 64 -8.98 -3.67 -7.85
N LYS A 65 -8.87 -3.31 -9.13
CA LYS A 65 -7.68 -3.58 -9.96
C LYS A 65 -6.44 -2.89 -9.40
N GLY A 66 -6.55 -1.62 -9.01
CA GLY A 66 -5.47 -0.87 -8.35
C GLY A 66 -5.00 -1.54 -7.05
N ILE A 67 -5.93 -2.03 -6.21
CA ILE A 67 -5.59 -2.81 -5.00
C ILE A 67 -4.84 -4.10 -5.36
N GLN A 68 -5.30 -4.84 -6.37
CA GLN A 68 -4.66 -6.08 -6.81
C GLN A 68 -3.24 -5.84 -7.32
N ASP A 69 -3.04 -4.79 -8.11
CA ASP A 69 -1.73 -4.45 -8.67
C ASP A 69 -0.78 -3.98 -7.55
N SER A 70 -1.28 -3.18 -6.59
CA SER A 70 -0.51 -2.79 -5.39
C SER A 70 -0.05 -4.00 -4.58
N ARG A 71 -0.91 -5.01 -4.40
CA ARG A 71 -0.54 -6.26 -3.71
C ARG A 71 0.59 -7.01 -4.41
N LYS A 72 0.60 -7.04 -5.75
CA LYS A 72 1.67 -7.67 -6.53
C LYS A 72 2.98 -6.92 -6.36
N VAL A 73 2.95 -5.59 -6.40
CA VAL A 73 4.14 -4.75 -6.18
C VAL A 73 4.72 -5.00 -4.79
N ILE A 74 3.88 -5.02 -3.74
CA ILE A 74 4.31 -5.33 -2.37
C ILE A 74 4.93 -6.73 -2.28
N GLN A 75 4.38 -7.71 -2.99
CA GLN A 75 4.92 -9.06 -3.00
C GLN A 75 6.29 -9.13 -3.67
N ILE A 76 6.45 -8.51 -4.85
CA ILE A 76 7.75 -8.41 -5.55
C ILE A 76 8.78 -7.73 -4.66
N LEU A 77 8.38 -6.62 -4.01
CA LEU A 77 9.26 -5.89 -3.11
C LEU A 77 9.69 -6.75 -1.93
N ARG A 78 8.75 -7.49 -1.31
CA ARG A 78 9.08 -8.41 -0.22
C ARG A 78 10.09 -9.46 -0.67
N GLU A 79 9.84 -10.12 -1.80
CA GLU A 79 10.73 -11.14 -2.35
C GLU A 79 12.14 -10.59 -2.63
N HIS A 80 12.22 -9.36 -3.17
CA HIS A 80 13.50 -8.68 -3.40
C HIS A 80 14.26 -8.41 -2.09
N ILE A 81 13.56 -7.91 -1.07
CA ILE A 81 14.14 -7.62 0.26
C ILE A 81 14.63 -8.90 0.92
N GLU A 82 13.84 -9.97 0.87
CA GLU A 82 14.19 -11.27 1.45
C GLU A 82 15.42 -11.89 0.77
N THR A 83 15.55 -11.68 -0.55
CA THR A 83 16.65 -12.26 -1.34
C THR A 83 17.94 -11.43 -1.29
N ASN A 84 17.84 -10.10 -1.20
CA ASN A 84 18.98 -9.18 -1.29
C ASN A 84 18.91 -8.04 -0.24
N PRO A 85 18.97 -8.35 1.06
CA PRO A 85 18.67 -7.40 2.13
C PRO A 85 19.61 -6.19 2.15
N GLU A 86 20.90 -6.35 1.81
CA GLU A 86 21.85 -5.24 1.77
C GLU A 86 21.58 -4.24 0.63
N SER A 87 20.95 -4.69 -0.46
CA SER A 87 20.64 -3.84 -1.62
C SER A 87 19.24 -3.22 -1.57
N ALA A 88 18.39 -3.70 -0.66
CA ALA A 88 16.98 -3.34 -0.58
C ALA A 88 16.73 -1.84 -0.45
N LEU A 89 17.45 -1.17 0.45
CA LEU A 89 17.31 0.26 0.68
C LEU A 89 17.70 1.07 -0.56
N THR A 90 18.83 0.73 -1.19
CA THR A 90 19.28 1.39 -2.43
C THR A 90 18.26 1.22 -3.57
N SER A 91 17.65 0.04 -3.69
CA SER A 91 16.59 -0.20 -4.68
C SER A 91 15.32 0.60 -4.39
N LEU A 92 14.93 0.70 -3.12
CA LEU A 92 13.79 1.52 -2.69
C LEU A 92 14.03 3.01 -2.92
N ASP A 93 15.24 3.51 -2.65
CA ASP A 93 15.61 4.91 -2.92
C ASP A 93 15.52 5.22 -4.41
N ARG A 94 15.98 4.31 -5.28
CA ARG A 94 15.82 4.46 -6.74
C ARG A 94 14.35 4.50 -7.16
N ILE A 95 13.49 3.68 -6.54
CA ILE A 95 12.05 3.71 -6.81
C ILE A 95 11.46 5.05 -6.35
N ASN A 96 11.80 5.54 -5.16
CA ASN A 96 11.36 6.86 -4.68
C ASN A 96 11.78 7.98 -5.63
N GLN A 97 13.03 7.97 -6.09
CA GLN A 97 13.50 8.94 -7.09
C GLN A 97 12.70 8.88 -8.41
N LEU A 98 12.21 7.70 -8.81
CA LEU A 98 11.29 7.55 -9.96
C LEU A 98 9.92 8.16 -9.70
N TYR A 99 9.41 8.09 -8.46
CA TYR A 99 8.14 8.71 -8.08
C TYR A 99 8.25 10.23 -7.86
N GLU A 100 9.40 10.75 -7.42
CA GLU A 100 9.64 12.19 -7.30
C GLU A 100 9.56 12.93 -8.65
N THR A 101 9.69 12.20 -9.75
CA THR A 101 9.50 12.73 -11.10
C THR A 101 8.09 12.57 -11.65
N ALA A 102 7.12 12.18 -10.82
CA ALA A 102 5.71 12.05 -11.21
C ALA A 102 5.07 13.39 -11.60
N ASP A 103 5.74 14.51 -11.37
CA ASP A 103 5.30 15.84 -11.81
C ASP A 103 5.60 16.14 -13.29
N VAL A 104 6.31 15.25 -14.00
CA VAL A 104 6.52 15.39 -15.44
C VAL A 104 5.23 14.97 -16.17
N PRO A 105 4.63 15.86 -17.00
CA PRO A 105 3.45 15.50 -17.80
C PRO A 105 3.72 14.27 -18.68
N VAL A 106 2.75 13.37 -18.74
CA VAL A 106 2.86 12.10 -19.47
C VAL A 106 3.24 12.32 -20.94
N GLU A 107 2.72 13.37 -21.55
CA GLU A 107 2.98 13.75 -22.93
C GLU A 107 4.43 14.15 -23.15
N SER A 108 5.02 14.91 -22.22
CA SER A 108 6.44 15.29 -22.27
C SER A 108 7.34 14.08 -22.11
N LEU A 109 7.00 13.19 -21.17
CA LEU A 109 7.74 11.96 -20.96
C LEU A 109 7.67 11.03 -22.19
N LEU A 110 6.50 10.91 -22.82
CA LEU A 110 6.30 10.09 -24.02
C LEU A 110 7.15 10.60 -25.19
N GLN A 111 7.23 11.93 -25.34
CA GLN A 111 8.07 12.55 -26.37
C GLN A 111 9.55 12.19 -26.16
N GLU A 112 10.07 12.35 -24.95
CA GLU A 112 11.46 12.03 -24.63
C GLU A 112 11.78 10.53 -24.79
N LEU A 113 10.85 9.65 -24.36
CA LEU A 113 11.01 8.20 -24.56
C LEU A 113 11.00 7.83 -26.05
N THR A 114 10.17 8.48 -26.86
CA THR A 114 10.12 8.25 -28.31
C THR A 114 11.44 8.65 -28.97
N VAL A 115 12.02 9.78 -28.57
CA VAL A 115 13.35 10.22 -29.04
C VAL A 115 14.42 9.22 -28.58
N PHE A 116 14.44 8.84 -27.30
CA PHE A 116 15.42 7.91 -26.76
C PHE A 116 15.45 6.58 -27.53
N TYR A 117 14.28 5.99 -27.80
CA TYR A 117 14.15 4.73 -28.54
C TYR A 117 14.21 4.88 -30.07
N SER A 118 14.35 6.10 -30.61
CA SER A 118 14.61 6.29 -32.04
C SER A 118 16.08 6.06 -32.40
N GLU A 119 16.98 6.09 -31.41
CA GLU A 119 18.40 5.81 -31.58
C GLU A 119 18.66 4.29 -31.56
N PRO A 120 19.34 3.71 -32.59
CA PRO A 120 19.51 2.27 -32.73
C PRO A 120 20.18 1.57 -31.53
N GLU A 121 21.11 2.23 -30.87
CA GLU A 121 21.81 1.74 -29.68
C GLU A 121 20.89 1.53 -28.46
N ASN A 122 19.76 2.26 -28.43
CA ASN A 122 18.85 2.29 -27.29
C ASN A 122 17.67 1.34 -27.45
N HIS A 123 17.48 0.72 -28.63
CA HIS A 123 16.32 -0.14 -28.92
C HIS A 123 16.10 -1.27 -27.91
N ASN A 124 17.19 -1.79 -27.32
CA ASN A 124 17.15 -2.88 -26.34
C ASN A 124 17.32 -2.39 -24.89
N ALA A 125 17.42 -1.07 -24.67
CA ALA A 125 17.62 -0.54 -23.35
C ALA A 125 16.36 -0.72 -22.49
N PRO A 126 16.50 -1.11 -21.21
CA PRO A 126 15.37 -1.24 -20.31
C PRO A 126 14.71 0.11 -20.06
N LEU A 127 13.39 0.09 -19.83
CA LEU A 127 12.59 1.31 -19.62
C LEU A 127 13.14 2.21 -18.50
N SER A 128 13.75 1.63 -17.47
CA SER A 128 14.39 2.39 -16.38
C SER A 128 15.53 3.30 -16.87
N VAL A 129 16.29 2.86 -17.88
CA VAL A 129 17.35 3.66 -18.50
C VAL A 129 16.74 4.77 -19.35
N ALA A 130 15.72 4.45 -20.15
CA ALA A 130 15.01 5.44 -20.97
C ALA A 130 14.36 6.55 -20.11
N PHE A 131 13.73 6.17 -18.99
CA PHE A 131 13.19 7.11 -18.01
C PHE A 131 14.28 7.98 -17.37
N SER A 132 15.43 7.40 -17.06
CA SER A 132 16.54 8.16 -16.47
C SER A 132 17.09 9.21 -17.44
N ALA A 133 17.16 8.87 -18.74
CA ALA A 133 17.53 9.81 -19.79
C ALA A 133 16.50 10.93 -19.97
N ALA A 134 15.21 10.59 -20.01
CA ALA A 134 14.11 11.54 -20.17
C ALA A 134 13.99 12.58 -19.04
N LYS A 135 14.50 12.26 -17.83
CA LYS A 135 14.54 13.18 -16.68
C LYS A 135 15.60 14.28 -16.78
N SER A 136 16.63 14.05 -17.57
CA SER A 136 17.75 14.98 -17.74
C SER A 136 17.78 15.47 -19.18
N PRO A 137 16.80 16.29 -19.62
CA PRO A 137 16.81 16.81 -20.98
C PRO A 137 18.04 17.71 -21.12
N THR A 138 19.12 17.16 -21.68
CA THR A 138 20.22 17.95 -22.23
C THR A 138 19.66 18.74 -23.39
N ARG A 139 19.23 19.97 -23.11
CA ARG A 139 19.06 21.03 -24.11
C ARG A 139 20.42 21.58 -24.52
#